data_AF-A0A7J9NZ58-F1
#
_entry.id   AF-A0A7J9NZ58-F1
#
_cell.length_a   1.000
_cell.length_b   1.000
_cell.length_c   1.000
_cell.angle_alpha   90.00
_cell.angle_beta   90.00
_cell.angle_gamma   90.00
#
_symmetry.space_group_name_H-M   'P 1'
#
loop_
_entity.id
_entity.type
_entity.pdbx_description
1 polymer ?
#
loop_
_entity_poly.entity_id
_entity_poly.type
_entity_poly.pdbx_seq_one_letter_code
_entity_poly.pdbx_strand_id
1 'polypeptide(L)'
;MNMEHYSLNIWLPKAVGASIVVGLLLWWTGTQLVTISEIATSISSIPFTVILLIEALDKFADVSGIYGRILPEGTSNHMLKSVVIGIIAFIAVIYGILGTISLSLGSISSLSAPAIIAAGICAVYILAPETGDDELLLFVWLGATAATFGHNISLIPPIPGITG
;
A
#
# COMPACT_ATOMS: atom_id res chain seq x y z
N MET A 1 13.73 3.68 29.53
CA MET A 1 13.27 3.31 28.18
C MET A 1 12.18 2.28 28.41
N ASN A 2 10.94 2.74 28.59
CA ASN A 2 9.83 1.92 29.06
C ASN A 2 9.18 1.23 27.86
N MET A 3 9.27 -0.10 27.84
CA MET A 3 8.58 -0.98 26.90
C MET A 3 7.14 -1.17 27.40
N GLU A 4 6.29 -0.16 27.23
CA GLU A 4 4.85 -0.30 27.49
C GLU A 4 4.12 -0.42 26.13
N HIS A 5 3.26 -1.44 26.03
CA HIS A 5 2.27 -1.68 24.95
C HIS A 5 2.64 -2.51 23.69
N TYR A 6 3.51 -3.52 23.76
CA TYR A 6 3.56 -4.54 22.69
C TYR A 6 2.55 -5.67 22.93
N SER A 7 1.39 -5.63 22.25
CA SER A 7 0.58 -6.85 22.11
C SER A 7 1.20 -7.74 21.03
N LEU A 8 2.14 -8.60 21.45
CA LEU A 8 2.77 -9.62 20.58
C LEU A 8 1.73 -10.41 19.75
N ASN A 9 0.52 -10.55 20.26
CA ASN A 9 -0.62 -11.22 19.63
C ASN A 9 -1.16 -10.53 18.36
N ILE A 10 -0.91 -9.23 18.16
CA ILE A 10 -1.35 -8.47 16.98
C ILE A 10 -0.17 -8.17 16.06
N TRP A 11 0.98 -7.86 16.65
CA TRP A 11 2.20 -7.54 15.92
C TRP A 11 2.75 -8.74 15.14
N LEU A 12 2.84 -9.91 15.78
CA LEU A 12 3.45 -11.10 15.17
C LEU A 12 2.67 -11.61 13.94
N PRO A 13 1.33 -11.74 13.97
CA PRO A 13 0.59 -12.18 12.78
C PRO A 13 0.67 -11.19 11.61
N LYS A 14 0.67 -9.87 11.88
CA LYS A 14 0.85 -8.85 10.84
C LYS A 14 2.25 -8.94 10.21
N ALA A 15 3.30 -9.04 11.02
CA ALA A 15 4.67 -9.16 10.54
C ALA A 15 4.89 -10.44 9.71
N VAL A 16 4.33 -11.57 10.15
CA VAL A 16 4.38 -12.84 9.39
C VAL A 16 3.59 -12.71 8.09
N GLY A 17 2.39 -12.13 8.12
CA GLY A 17 1.58 -11.88 6.94
C GLY A 17 2.30 -11.00 5.91
N ALA A 18 2.84 -9.87 6.34
CA ALA A 18 3.62 -8.97 5.49
C ALA A 18 4.84 -9.68 4.89
N SER A 19 5.56 -10.48 5.69
CA SER A 19 6.73 -11.24 5.22
C SER A 19 6.36 -12.30 4.18
N ILE A 20 5.22 -13.00 4.33
CA ILE A 20 4.72 -13.96 3.34
C ILE A 20 4.36 -13.23 2.05
N VAL A 21 3.65 -12.11 2.13
CA VAL A 21 3.25 -11.33 0.96
C VAL A 21 4.47 -10.78 0.23
N VAL A 22 5.45 -10.24 0.95
CA VAL A 22 6.75 -9.81 0.38
C VAL A 22 7.47 -10.97 -0.28
N GLY A 23 7.53 -12.14 0.38
CA GLY A 23 8.16 -13.34 -0.17
C GLY A 23 7.51 -13.78 -1.49
N LEU A 24 6.18 -13.78 -1.55
CA LEU A 24 5.42 -14.08 -2.78
C LEU A 24 5.65 -13.04 -3.86
N LEU A 25 5.65 -11.75 -3.50
CA LEU A 25 5.90 -10.65 -4.43
C LEU A 25 7.31 -10.77 -5.03
N LEU A 26 8.32 -11.02 -4.21
CA LEU A 26 9.72 -11.17 -4.65
C LEU A 26 9.91 -12.43 -5.50
N TRP A 27 9.31 -13.56 -5.10
CA TRP A 27 9.32 -14.78 -5.90
C TRP A 27 8.70 -14.56 -7.27
N TRP A 28 7.52 -13.94 -7.32
CA TRP A 28 6.83 -13.63 -8.58
C TRP A 28 7.63 -12.62 -9.42
N THR A 29 8.17 -11.58 -8.81
CA THR A 29 9.04 -10.58 -9.47
C THR A 29 10.25 -11.24 -10.13
N GLY A 30 10.86 -12.23 -9.46
CA GLY A 30 11.99 -12.99 -10.00
C GLY A 30 11.67 -13.79 -11.26
N THR A 31 10.39 -14.02 -11.58
CA THR A 31 9.95 -14.67 -12.83
C THR A 31 9.68 -13.68 -13.97
N GLN A 32 9.71 -12.37 -13.69
CA GLN A 32 9.37 -11.32 -14.65
C GLN A 32 10.62 -10.57 -15.11
N LEU A 33 10.66 -10.16 -16.38
CA LEU A 33 11.69 -9.27 -16.91
C LEU A 33 11.28 -7.82 -16.66
N VAL A 34 11.50 -7.35 -15.43
CA VAL A 34 11.17 -5.98 -15.00
C VAL A 34 12.43 -5.27 -14.54
N THR A 35 12.62 -4.05 -15.02
CA THR A 35 13.71 -3.17 -14.60
C THR A 35 13.30 -2.29 -13.43
N ILE A 36 14.29 -1.87 -12.63
CA ILE A 36 14.07 -0.91 -11.54
C ILE A 36 13.53 0.43 -12.07
N SER A 37 13.94 0.82 -13.28
CA SER A 37 13.45 2.04 -13.94
C SER A 37 11.95 1.98 -14.23
N GLU A 38 11.44 0.82 -14.66
CA GLU A 38 10.01 0.64 -14.91
C GLU A 38 9.21 0.66 -13.61
N ILE A 39 9.73 0.05 -12.54
CA ILE A 39 9.09 0.09 -11.21
C ILE A 39 9.04 1.54 -10.69
N ALA A 40 10.15 2.28 -10.76
CA ALA A 40 10.19 3.68 -10.35
C ALA A 40 9.22 4.54 -11.19
N THR A 41 9.12 4.27 -12.49
CA THR A 41 8.12 4.90 -13.38
C THR A 41 6.71 4.61 -12.90
N SER A 42 6.38 3.34 -12.61
CA SER A 42 5.06 2.96 -12.09
C SER A 42 4.74 3.62 -10.74
N ILE A 43 5.67 3.66 -9.80
CA ILE A 43 5.45 4.33 -8.50
C ILE A 43 5.25 5.83 -8.69
N SER A 44 6.08 6.49 -9.51
CA SER A 44 5.97 7.93 -9.77
C SER A 44 4.68 8.31 -10.52
N SER A 45 4.09 7.38 -11.28
CA SER A 45 2.83 7.59 -12.00
C SER A 45 1.58 7.59 -11.10
N ILE A 46 1.75 7.17 -9.83
CA ILE A 46 0.70 7.27 -8.83
C ILE A 46 0.51 8.76 -8.49
N PRO A 47 -0.70 9.32 -8.62
CA PRO A 47 -0.96 10.69 -8.26
C PRO A 47 -0.76 10.95 -6.77
N PHE A 48 -0.22 12.12 -6.45
CA PHE A 48 0.05 12.55 -5.08
C PHE A 48 -1.19 12.45 -4.16
N THR A 49 -2.37 12.83 -4.67
CA THR A 49 -3.63 12.74 -3.92
C THR A 49 -3.95 11.30 -3.49
N VAL A 50 -3.61 10.29 -4.29
CA VAL A 50 -3.87 8.89 -3.97
C VAL A 50 -2.92 8.39 -2.88
N ILE A 51 -1.65 8.81 -2.91
CA ILE A 51 -0.68 8.51 -1.85
C ILE A 51 -1.16 9.10 -0.52
N LEU A 52 -1.54 10.38 -0.51
CA LEU A 52 -2.08 11.02 0.69
C LEU A 52 -3.36 10.35 1.21
N LEU A 53 -4.25 9.90 0.31
CA LEU A 53 -5.47 9.22 0.70
C LEU A 53 -5.17 7.86 1.34
N ILE A 54 -4.20 7.11 0.81
CA ILE A 54 -3.78 5.83 1.38
C ILE A 54 -3.16 6.03 2.75
N GLU A 55 -2.26 7.00 2.92
CA GLU A 55 -1.66 7.31 4.21
C GLU A 55 -2.72 7.79 5.20
N ALA A 56 -3.63 8.66 4.78
CA ALA A 56 -4.75 9.08 5.63
C ALA A 56 -5.60 7.87 6.05
N LEU A 57 -5.92 6.95 5.14
CA LEU A 57 -6.68 5.73 5.47
C LEU A 57 -5.94 4.83 6.48
N ASP A 58 -4.62 4.67 6.34
CA ASP A 58 -3.79 3.88 7.27
C ASP A 58 -3.78 4.53 8.67
N LYS A 59 -3.50 5.85 8.72
CA LYS A 59 -3.57 6.63 9.97
C LYS A 59 -4.95 6.60 10.61
N PHE A 60 -6.03 6.68 9.82
CA PHE A 60 -7.38 6.56 10.33
C PHE A 60 -7.66 5.16 10.86
N ALA A 61 -7.21 4.11 10.17
CA ALA A 61 -7.40 2.72 10.60
C ALA A 61 -6.65 2.40 11.91
N ASP A 62 -5.53 3.08 12.16
CA ASP A 62 -4.67 2.87 13.34
C ASP A 62 -5.07 3.75 14.54
N VAL A 63 -5.29 5.06 14.32
CA VAL A 63 -5.63 6.04 15.37
C VAL A 63 -7.07 5.88 15.86
N SER A 64 -7.96 5.48 14.96
CA SER A 64 -9.31 5.17 15.39
C SER A 64 -9.27 3.77 16.00
N GLY A 65 -9.56 3.68 17.30
CA GLY A 65 -9.95 2.43 17.96
C GLY A 65 -11.23 1.80 17.36
N ILE A 66 -11.51 1.99 16.06
CA ILE A 66 -12.48 1.29 15.23
C ILE A 66 -12.21 -0.20 15.27
N TYR A 67 -10.94 -0.65 15.28
CA TYR A 67 -10.65 -2.06 15.56
C TYR A 67 -11.22 -2.49 16.92
N GLY A 68 -10.98 -1.72 17.99
CA GLY A 68 -11.55 -2.01 19.33
C GLY A 68 -13.07 -1.79 19.45
N ARG A 69 -13.68 -0.94 18.61
CA ARG A 69 -15.13 -0.66 18.58
C ARG A 69 -15.93 -1.65 17.72
N ILE A 70 -15.35 -2.17 16.65
CA ILE A 70 -15.96 -3.19 15.78
C ILE A 70 -15.62 -4.60 16.28
N LEU A 71 -14.48 -4.78 16.96
CA LEU A 71 -14.03 -6.04 17.54
C LEU A 71 -13.75 -5.86 19.03
N PRO A 72 -14.79 -5.85 19.89
CA PRO A 72 -14.60 -5.84 21.32
C PRO A 72 -13.73 -7.04 21.73
N GLU A 73 -12.74 -6.76 22.58
CA GLU A 73 -11.66 -7.66 23.03
C GLU A 73 -12.15 -8.97 23.68
N GLY A 74 -13.45 -9.10 23.96
CA GLY A 74 -14.09 -10.30 24.51
C GLY A 74 -14.54 -11.33 23.47
N THR A 75 -14.28 -11.15 22.17
CA THR A 75 -14.65 -12.17 21.15
C THR A 75 -13.52 -13.15 20.85
N SER A 76 -13.83 -14.45 20.94
CA SER A 76 -12.96 -15.63 20.77
C SER A 76 -12.06 -15.68 19.50
N ASN A 77 -12.19 -14.74 18.56
CA ASN A 77 -11.47 -14.72 17.27
C ASN A 77 -10.93 -13.34 16.84
N HIS A 78 -10.56 -12.48 17.80
CA HIS A 78 -10.01 -11.13 17.52
C HIS A 78 -8.84 -11.16 16.51
N MET A 79 -7.92 -12.12 16.66
CA MET A 79 -6.77 -12.29 15.77
C MET A 79 -7.19 -12.60 14.32
N LEU A 80 -8.12 -13.54 14.11
CA LEU A 80 -8.61 -13.90 12.78
C LEU A 80 -9.29 -12.71 12.08
N LYS A 81 -10.09 -11.93 12.81
CA LYS A 81 -10.79 -10.77 12.24
C LYS A 81 -9.84 -9.63 11.89
N SER A 82 -8.77 -9.41 12.66
CA SER A 82 -7.72 -8.44 12.30
C SER A 82 -6.99 -8.80 11.01
N VAL A 83 -6.68 -10.08 10.80
CA VAL A 83 -6.03 -10.58 9.58
C VAL A 83 -6.96 -10.41 8.37
N VAL A 84 -8.25 -10.75 8.50
CA VAL A 84 -9.21 -10.59 7.40
C VAL A 84 -9.37 -9.13 6.98
N ILE A 85 -9.46 -8.20 7.93
CA ILE A 85 -9.56 -6.76 7.61
C ILE A 85 -8.27 -6.27 6.93
N GLY A 86 -7.09 -6.69 7.41
CA GLY A 86 -5.82 -6.39 6.77
C GLY A 86 -5.74 -6.88 5.32
N ILE A 87 -6.23 -8.10 5.04
CA ILE A 87 -6.30 -8.65 3.67
C ILE A 87 -7.26 -7.83 2.79
N ILE A 88 -8.41 -7.42 3.32
CA ILE A 88 -9.37 -6.58 2.56
C ILE A 88 -8.74 -5.22 2.24
N ALA A 89 -8.08 -4.58 3.21
CA ALA A 89 -7.38 -3.32 3.01
C ALA A 89 -6.26 -3.44 1.96
N PHE A 90 -5.48 -4.52 2.03
CA PHE A 90 -4.44 -4.85 1.05
C PHE A 90 -4.98 -4.95 -0.36
N ILE A 91 -6.06 -5.73 -0.57
CA ILE A 91 -6.68 -5.89 -1.88
C ILE A 91 -7.24 -4.54 -2.36
N ALA A 92 -7.91 -3.77 -1.48
CA ALA A 92 -8.45 -2.47 -1.83
C ALA A 92 -7.37 -1.50 -2.31
N VAL A 93 -6.20 -1.50 -1.67
CA VAL A 93 -5.08 -0.62 -2.04
C VAL A 93 -4.42 -1.07 -3.33
N ILE A 94 -4.22 -2.38 -3.53
CA ILE A 94 -3.76 -2.88 -4.84
C ILE A 94 -4.70 -2.40 -5.94
N TYR A 95 -6.01 -2.62 -5.78
CA TYR A 95 -7.00 -2.21 -6.78
C TYR A 95 -7.02 -0.69 -7.00
N GLY A 96 -6.91 0.11 -5.93
CA GLY A 96 -6.87 1.57 -6.01
C GLY A 96 -5.64 2.07 -6.77
N ILE A 97 -4.45 1.54 -6.46
CA ILE A 97 -3.20 1.93 -7.10
C ILE A 97 -3.17 1.47 -8.55
N LEU A 98 -3.48 0.20 -8.83
CA LEU A 98 -3.51 -0.31 -10.20
C LEU A 98 -4.53 0.43 -11.06
N GLY A 99 -5.72 0.69 -10.51
CA GLY A 99 -6.73 1.52 -11.16
C GLY A 99 -6.18 2.91 -11.48
N THR A 100 -5.48 3.54 -10.54
CA THR A 100 -4.95 4.89 -10.76
C THR A 100 -3.80 4.93 -11.77
N ILE A 101 -2.88 3.97 -11.71
CA ILE A 101 -1.83 3.80 -12.73
C ILE A 101 -2.46 3.61 -14.12
N SER A 102 -3.57 2.85 -14.21
CA SER A 102 -4.34 2.69 -15.45
C SER A 102 -4.82 4.02 -16.03
N LEU A 103 -5.29 4.90 -15.14
CA LEU A 103 -5.84 6.20 -15.51
C LEU A 103 -4.73 7.17 -15.92
N SER A 104 -3.61 7.18 -15.19
CA SER A 104 -2.44 8.02 -15.50
C SER A 104 -1.74 7.63 -16.81
N LEU A 105 -1.68 6.33 -17.13
CA LEU A 105 -0.96 5.82 -18.31
C LEU A 105 -1.86 5.54 -19.53
N GLY A 106 -3.17 5.80 -19.43
CA GLY A 106 -4.06 5.90 -20.60
C GLY A 106 -4.49 4.61 -21.31
N SER A 107 -3.98 3.42 -20.95
CA SER A 107 -4.46 2.11 -21.47
C SER A 107 -3.77 0.93 -20.77
N ILE A 108 -4.53 -0.14 -20.45
CA ILE A 108 -4.24 -1.59 -20.21
C ILE A 108 -3.01 -2.00 -19.34
N SER A 109 -2.10 -1.09 -19.04
CA SER A 109 -0.87 -1.29 -18.27
C SER A 109 -1.10 -1.46 -16.77
N SER A 110 -2.35 -1.40 -16.30
CA SER A 110 -2.71 -1.68 -14.90
C SER A 110 -2.49 -3.13 -14.49
N LEU A 111 -2.31 -4.05 -15.43
CA LEU A 111 -1.84 -5.42 -15.15
C LEU A 111 -0.40 -5.67 -15.65
N SER A 112 0.36 -4.62 -15.97
CA SER A 112 1.77 -4.77 -16.30
C SER A 112 2.57 -5.21 -15.06
N ALA A 113 3.59 -6.04 -15.26
CA ALA A 113 4.41 -6.54 -14.17
C ALA A 113 5.02 -5.42 -13.28
N PRO A 114 5.53 -4.30 -13.85
CA PRO A 114 6.02 -3.18 -13.04
C PRO A 114 4.93 -2.50 -12.19
N ALA A 115 3.71 -2.37 -12.72
CA ALA A 115 2.58 -1.79 -11.99
C ALA A 115 2.12 -2.68 -10.83
N ILE A 116 2.08 -4.01 -11.04
CA ILE A 116 1.75 -4.98 -9.99
C ILE A 116 2.82 -4.96 -8.89
N ILE A 117 4.10 -4.83 -9.25
CA ILE A 117 5.19 -4.72 -8.28
C ILE A 117 5.06 -3.41 -7.47
N ALA A 118 4.84 -2.28 -8.15
CA ALA A 118 4.64 -0.98 -7.50
C ALA A 118 3.45 -1.01 -6.53
N ALA A 119 2.29 -1.49 -6.99
CA ALA A 119 1.10 -1.64 -6.16
C ALA A 119 1.31 -2.62 -5.01
N GLY A 120 2.05 -3.72 -5.25
CA GLY A 120 2.42 -4.69 -4.23
C GLY A 120 3.30 -4.10 -3.13
N ILE A 121 4.31 -3.29 -3.49
CA ILE A 121 5.17 -2.58 -2.52
C ILE A 121 4.31 -1.63 -1.66
N CYS A 122 3.45 -0.84 -2.30
CA CYS A 122 2.58 0.10 -1.59
C CYS A 122 1.49 -0.59 -0.76
N ALA A 123 1.00 -1.77 -1.15
CA ALA A 123 -0.01 -2.50 -0.40
C ALA A 123 0.60 -3.30 0.77
N VAL A 124 1.80 -3.86 0.59
CA VAL A 124 2.58 -4.48 1.68
C VAL A 124 2.79 -3.50 2.81
N TYR A 125 3.01 -2.22 2.50
CA TYR A 125 3.17 -1.16 3.48
C TYR A 125 2.04 -1.15 4.52
N ILE A 126 0.78 -1.22 4.07
CA ILE A 126 -0.40 -1.18 4.96
C ILE A 126 -0.53 -2.46 5.80
N LEU A 127 0.08 -3.55 5.35
CA LEU A 127 0.14 -4.78 6.13
C LEU A 127 1.23 -4.78 7.19
N ALA A 128 2.21 -3.88 7.07
CA ALA A 128 3.31 -3.82 8.00
C ALA A 128 2.82 -3.33 9.39
N PRO A 129 3.45 -3.81 10.46
CA PRO A 129 3.12 -3.33 11.80
C PRO A 129 3.56 -1.86 11.98
N GLU A 130 2.74 -1.08 12.70
CA GLU A 130 3.06 0.30 13.12
C GLU A 130 3.27 1.32 11.98
N THR A 131 2.66 1.13 10.81
CA THR A 131 2.80 2.06 9.67
C THR A 131 1.94 3.32 9.73
N GLY A 132 1.09 3.46 10.75
CA GLY A 132 0.26 4.64 10.98
C GLY A 132 1.00 5.85 11.56
N ASP A 133 2.26 5.70 11.99
CA ASP A 133 2.99 6.80 12.63
C ASP A 133 3.71 7.71 11.61
N ASP A 134 4.41 7.13 10.63
CA ASP A 134 5.27 7.84 9.68
C ASP A 134 4.74 7.83 8.23
N GLU A 135 4.97 8.90 7.45
CA GLU A 135 4.60 8.99 6.02
C GLU A 135 5.62 8.29 5.09
N LEU A 136 5.89 7.01 5.33
CA LEU A 136 6.90 6.26 4.58
C LEU A 136 6.52 6.03 3.11
N LEU A 137 5.22 5.87 2.82
CA LEU A 137 4.73 5.71 1.45
C LEU A 137 5.00 6.97 0.62
N LEU A 138 4.81 8.15 1.22
CA LEU A 138 5.12 9.44 0.65
C LEU A 138 6.62 9.58 0.36
N PHE A 139 7.50 9.15 1.26
CA PHE A 139 8.95 9.19 1.00
C PHE A 139 9.37 8.27 -0.16
N VAL A 140 8.78 7.07 -0.26
CA VAL A 140 9.01 6.16 -1.40
C VAL A 140 8.53 6.81 -2.71
N TRP A 141 7.37 7.45 -2.68
CA TRP A 141 6.83 8.16 -3.85
C TRP A 141 7.70 9.35 -4.28
N LEU A 142 8.18 10.16 -3.32
CA LEU A 142 9.11 11.26 -3.59
C LEU A 142 10.43 10.75 -4.18
N GLY A 143 10.98 9.65 -3.64
CA GLY A 143 12.17 9.01 -4.18
C GLY A 143 11.98 8.50 -5.61
N ALA A 144 10.86 7.85 -5.90
CA ALA A 144 10.53 7.39 -7.24
C ALA A 144 10.34 8.56 -8.22
N THR A 145 9.70 9.64 -7.76
CA THR A 145 9.51 10.88 -8.53
C THR A 145 10.84 11.56 -8.84
N ALA A 146 11.76 11.61 -7.88
CA ALA A 146 13.11 12.13 -8.08
C ALA A 146 13.89 11.25 -9.08
N ALA A 147 13.78 9.92 -8.97
CA ALA A 147 14.42 8.98 -9.88
C ALA A 147 13.92 9.09 -11.34
N THR A 148 12.68 9.54 -11.54
CA THR A 148 12.09 9.79 -12.87
C THR A 148 12.20 11.25 -13.32
N PHE A 149 13.00 12.07 -12.62
CA PHE A 149 13.16 13.51 -12.87
C PHE A 149 11.85 14.29 -12.89
N GLY A 150 10.82 13.81 -12.17
CA GLY A 150 9.52 14.44 -12.10
C GLY A 150 8.68 14.33 -13.38
N HIS A 151 9.07 13.49 -14.34
CA HIS A 151 8.38 13.38 -15.64
C HIS A 151 6.92 12.93 -15.49
N ASN A 152 6.61 12.15 -14.47
CA ASN A 152 5.29 11.53 -14.27
C ASN A 152 4.50 12.14 -13.10
N ILE A 153 4.88 13.33 -12.60
CA ILE A 153 4.18 13.95 -11.48
C ILE A 153 2.74 14.27 -11.90
N SER A 154 1.81 13.56 -11.28
CA SER A 154 0.39 13.89 -11.32
C SER A 154 -0.07 14.27 -9.92
N LEU A 155 -0.70 15.43 -9.78
CA LEU A 155 -1.25 15.87 -8.49
C LEU A 155 -2.60 15.23 -8.22
N ILE A 156 -3.45 15.15 -9.25
CA ILE A 156 -4.83 14.67 -9.16
C ILE A 156 -5.00 13.54 -10.17
N PRO A 157 -5.61 12.40 -9.79
CA PRO A 157 -5.88 11.33 -10.74
C PRO A 157 -6.72 11.87 -11.91
N PRO A 158 -6.36 11.55 -13.16
CA PRO A 158 -7.17 11.97 -14.30
C PRO A 158 -8.55 11.32 -14.18
N ILE A 159 -9.59 12.16 -14.13
CA ILE A 159 -10.97 11.70 -14.03
C ILE A 159 -11.43 11.33 -15.44
N PRO A 160 -11.79 10.05 -15.71
CA PRO A 160 -12.35 9.66 -17.00
C PRO A 160 -13.54 10.55 -17.37
N GLY A 161 -13.44 11.26 -18.49
CA GLY A 161 -14.50 12.13 -19.00
C GLY A 161 -14.45 13.60 -18.55
N ILE A 162 -13.49 14.00 -17.71
CA ILE A 162 -13.20 15.42 -17.44
C ILE A 162 -11.79 15.70 -17.98
N THR A 163 -11.71 16.08 -19.24
CA THR A 163 -10.47 16.59 -19.84
C THR A 163 -10.30 18.06 -19.42
N GLY A 164 -9.34 18.31 -18.53
CA GLY A 164 -8.80 19.64 -18.26
C GLY A 164 -7.30 19.62 -18.55
#